data_AF-A0A395HR77-F1
#
_entry.id   AF-A0A395HR77-F1
#
_cell.length_a   1.000
_cell.length_b   1.000
_cell.length_c   1.000
_cell.angle_alpha   90.00
_cell.angle_beta   90.00
_cell.angle_gamma   90.00
#
_symmetry.space_group_name_H-M   'P 1'
#
loop_
_entity.id
_entity.type
_entity.pdbx_description
1 polymer ?
#
loop_
_entity_poly.entity_id
_entity_poly.type
_entity_poly.pdbx_seq_one_letter_code
_entity_poly.pdbx_strand_id
1 'polypeptide(L)'
;MKLTTLLLSLTATATATTTCYSGGPTSEGTSCISKLAIKDFWSLWYCNYRWNINYGDWDMWINNNESHVERGRVAKTGTFNGMEECLDAFKELVEPCYDVAQGGYLTTANVSLEANWCQW
;
A
#
# COMPACT_ATOMS: atom_id res chain seq x y z
N MET A 1 -25.15 16.31 44.44
CA MET A 1 -24.91 15.42 43.28
C MET A 1 -23.55 15.75 42.71
N LYS A 2 -22.60 14.81 42.70
CA LYS A 2 -21.27 15.00 42.08
C LYS A 2 -21.40 14.64 40.61
N LEU A 3 -21.18 15.61 39.72
CA LEU A 3 -21.09 15.40 38.28
C LEU A 3 -19.73 14.74 37.99
N THR A 4 -19.74 13.48 37.59
CA THR A 4 -18.55 12.78 37.09
C THR A 4 -18.37 13.17 35.63
N THR A 5 -17.41 14.06 35.34
CA THR A 5 -17.09 14.47 33.97
C THR A 5 -16.37 13.32 33.27
N LEU A 6 -17.07 12.67 32.33
CA LEU A 6 -16.51 11.65 31.45
C LEU A 6 -15.64 12.36 30.41
N LEU A 7 -14.32 12.32 30.57
CA LEU A 7 -13.39 12.78 29.54
C LEU A 7 -13.32 11.72 28.44
N LEU A 8 -13.98 11.98 27.32
CA LEU A 8 -13.83 11.19 26.09
C LEU A 8 -12.49 11.57 25.45
N SER A 9 -11.50 10.68 25.55
CA SER A 9 -10.22 10.84 24.87
C SER A 9 -10.46 10.79 23.36
N LEU A 10 -10.36 11.93 22.67
CA LEU A 10 -10.28 11.97 21.21
C LEU A 10 -8.93 11.35 20.81
N THR A 11 -8.93 10.05 20.50
CA THR A 11 -7.83 9.45 19.74
C THR A 11 -7.87 10.03 18.34
N ALA A 12 -6.95 10.94 18.04
CA ALA A 12 -6.73 11.42 16.69
C ALA A 12 -6.33 10.21 15.82
N THR A 13 -7.26 9.71 15.02
CA THR A 13 -6.96 8.81 13.93
C THR A 13 -6.13 9.61 12.93
N ALA A 14 -4.84 9.29 12.83
CA ALA A 14 -4.01 9.83 11.75
C ALA A 14 -4.66 9.44 10.43
N THR A 15 -5.27 10.40 9.74
CA THR A 15 -5.91 10.18 8.45
C THR A 15 -4.80 9.92 7.43
N ALA A 16 -4.69 8.67 6.99
CA ALA A 16 -3.91 8.34 5.82
C ALA A 16 -4.44 9.14 4.62
N THR A 17 -3.52 9.67 3.81
CA THR A 17 -3.86 10.38 2.58
C THR A 17 -3.39 9.55 1.39
N THR A 18 -4.33 9.05 0.60
CA THR A 18 -4.06 8.30 -0.63
C THR A 18 -4.11 9.24 -1.84
N THR A 19 -3.10 9.15 -2.70
CA THR A 19 -3.06 9.83 -4.00
C THR A 19 -2.79 8.81 -5.09
N CYS A 20 -3.67 8.73 -6.08
CA CYS A 20 -3.50 7.87 -7.23
C CYS A 20 -2.73 8.58 -8.33
N TYR A 21 -1.83 7.88 -9.01
CA TYR A 21 -1.12 8.43 -10.16
C TYR A 21 -2.05 8.67 -11.35
N SER A 22 -1.69 9.64 -12.20
CA SER A 22 -2.42 9.88 -13.45
C SER A 22 -2.18 8.77 -14.46
N GLY A 23 -3.21 8.39 -15.21
CA GLY A 23 -3.14 7.37 -16.26
C GLY A 23 -3.66 6.02 -15.77
N GLY A 24 -4.66 5.47 -16.46
CA GLY A 24 -5.23 4.16 -16.12
C GLY A 24 -4.21 3.03 -16.34
N PRO A 25 -4.43 1.85 -15.75
CA PRO A 25 -3.47 0.73 -15.77
C PRO A 25 -3.17 0.10 -17.15
N THR A 26 -3.45 0.76 -18.28
CA THR A 26 -3.45 0.12 -19.61
C THR A 26 -2.97 0.96 -20.80
N SER A 27 -2.24 2.07 -20.64
CA SER A 27 -1.77 2.82 -21.83
C SER A 27 -0.55 2.24 -22.53
N GLU A 28 0.22 1.31 -21.95
CA GLU A 28 1.40 0.74 -22.63
C GLU A 28 1.58 -0.73 -22.25
N GLY A 29 1.62 -1.64 -23.24
CA GLY A 29 1.64 -3.10 -23.11
C GLY A 29 2.76 -3.70 -22.26
N THR A 30 2.70 -3.49 -20.96
CA THR A 30 3.66 -3.91 -19.95
C THR A 30 3.02 -4.91 -19.00
N SER A 31 3.85 -5.78 -18.43
CA SER A 31 3.57 -6.82 -17.44
C SER A 31 2.94 -6.26 -16.14
N CYS A 32 1.79 -5.60 -16.19
CA CYS A 32 1.13 -5.07 -15.00
C CYS A 32 0.54 -6.20 -14.16
N ILE A 33 0.52 -6.01 -12.85
CA ILE A 33 0.03 -7.05 -11.96
C ILE A 33 -1.45 -6.92 -11.67
N SER A 34 -2.15 -8.06 -11.68
CA SER A 34 -3.56 -8.16 -11.32
C SER A 34 -3.84 -7.74 -9.87
N LYS A 35 -5.01 -7.14 -9.62
CA LYS A 35 -5.48 -6.72 -8.28
C LYS A 35 -5.43 -7.86 -7.26
N LEU A 36 -5.74 -9.08 -7.70
CA LEU A 36 -5.70 -10.27 -6.84
C LEU A 36 -4.26 -10.57 -6.42
N ALA A 37 -3.33 -10.64 -7.38
CA ALA A 37 -1.95 -10.91 -7.04
C ALA A 37 -1.36 -9.77 -6.19
N ILE A 38 -1.85 -8.51 -6.32
CA ILE A 38 -1.46 -7.40 -5.41
C ILE A 38 -1.80 -7.78 -3.99
N LYS A 39 -3.05 -8.18 -3.78
CA LYS A 39 -3.55 -8.62 -2.47
C LYS A 39 -2.73 -9.76 -1.89
N ASP A 40 -2.42 -10.77 -2.69
CA ASP A 40 -1.61 -11.90 -2.24
C ASP A 40 -0.20 -11.45 -1.85
N PHE A 41 0.44 -10.58 -2.63
CA PHE A 41 1.78 -10.09 -2.33
C PHE A 41 1.85 -9.36 -0.98
N TRP A 42 0.98 -8.38 -0.72
CA TRP A 42 1.05 -7.64 0.54
C TRP A 42 0.54 -8.42 1.75
N SER A 43 -0.50 -9.24 1.58
CA SER A 43 -1.09 -9.99 2.68
C SER A 43 -0.32 -11.27 3.06
N LEU A 44 0.31 -11.94 2.09
CA LEU A 44 1.04 -13.19 2.35
C LEU A 44 2.53 -12.98 2.57
N TRP A 45 3.13 -11.94 1.97
CA TRP A 45 4.58 -11.75 2.02
C TRP A 45 5.00 -10.40 2.59
N TYR A 46 4.68 -9.29 1.92
CA TYR A 46 5.30 -8.00 2.25
C TYR A 46 5.02 -7.58 3.70
N CYS A 47 3.75 -7.56 4.13
CA CYS A 47 3.43 -7.16 5.49
C CYS A 47 3.82 -8.19 6.55
N ASN A 48 4.01 -9.47 6.20
CA ASN A 48 4.53 -10.46 7.15
C ASN A 48 6.02 -10.24 7.48
N TYR A 49 6.80 -9.76 6.51
CA TYR A 49 8.26 -9.70 6.65
C TYR A 49 8.85 -8.29 6.70
N ARG A 50 8.12 -7.27 6.24
CA ARG A 50 8.71 -5.94 5.97
C ARG A 50 8.00 -4.75 6.62
N TRP A 51 6.94 -4.98 7.39
CA TRP A 51 6.17 -3.90 8.02
C TRP A 51 7.04 -2.99 8.91
N ASN A 52 7.95 -3.59 9.69
CA ASN A 52 8.86 -2.93 10.64
C ASN A 52 10.24 -2.61 10.08
N ILE A 53 10.47 -2.85 8.79
CA ILE A 53 11.76 -2.57 8.16
C ILE A 53 11.62 -1.25 7.40
N ASN A 54 12.46 -0.28 7.74
CA ASN A 54 12.54 0.97 6.98
C ASN A 54 13.35 0.68 5.71
N TYR A 55 12.71 0.72 4.55
CA TYR A 55 13.31 0.31 3.29
C TYR A 55 13.04 1.36 2.22
N GLY A 56 13.93 2.35 2.14
CA GLY A 56 13.80 3.49 1.22
C GLY A 56 14.06 3.15 -0.25
N ASP A 57 14.45 1.91 -0.57
CA ASP A 57 14.66 1.43 -1.94
C ASP A 57 13.57 0.46 -2.37
N TRP A 58 13.30 0.38 -3.66
CA TRP A 58 12.17 -0.34 -4.23
C TRP A 58 12.27 -1.85 -4.04
N ASP A 59 11.23 -2.48 -3.48
CA ASP A 59 11.01 -3.91 -3.60
C ASP A 59 10.24 -4.18 -4.90
N MET A 60 10.85 -5.00 -5.76
CA MET A 60 10.21 -5.46 -6.99
C MET A 60 9.39 -6.70 -6.69
N TRP A 61 8.14 -6.68 -7.13
CA TRP A 61 7.28 -7.84 -7.13
C TRP A 61 7.30 -8.47 -8.52
N ILE A 62 7.56 -9.77 -8.55
CA ILE A 62 7.52 -10.58 -9.76
C ILE A 62 6.56 -11.74 -9.52
N ASN A 63 5.48 -11.83 -10.30
CA ASN A 63 4.69 -13.05 -10.43
C ASN A 63 5.11 -13.73 -11.74
N ASN A 64 5.91 -14.80 -11.62
CA ASN A 64 6.35 -15.59 -12.77
C ASN A 64 5.42 -16.79 -12.91
N ASN A 65 4.58 -16.78 -13.95
CA ASN A 65 4.04 -18.02 -14.49
C ASN A 65 4.80 -18.35 -15.79
N GLU A 66 4.83 -19.62 -16.22
CA GLU A 66 5.62 -20.08 -17.37
C GLU A 66 5.29 -19.32 -18.68
N SER A 67 4.12 -18.71 -18.76
CA SER A 67 3.59 -18.01 -19.94
C SER A 67 3.49 -16.49 -19.80
N HIS A 68 3.65 -15.94 -18.59
CA HIS A 68 3.45 -14.52 -18.32
C HIS A 68 4.20 -14.09 -17.06
N VAL A 69 4.94 -13.00 -17.17
CA VAL A 69 5.60 -12.37 -16.04
C VAL A 69 4.79 -11.12 -15.72
N GLU A 70 4.30 -10.98 -14.49
CA GLU A 70 3.70 -9.74 -13.98
C GLU A 70 4.72 -9.08 -13.05
N ARG A 71 4.88 -7.76 -13.16
CA ARG A 71 5.87 -6.98 -12.40
C ARG A 71 5.28 -5.67 -11.90
N GLY A 72 5.56 -5.38 -10.63
CA GLY A 72 5.12 -4.18 -9.94
C GLY A 72 6.21 -3.77 -8.95
N ARG A 73 6.04 -2.60 -8.36
CA ARG A 73 7.03 -2.06 -7.43
C ARG A 73 6.34 -1.50 -6.20
N VAL A 74 6.99 -1.64 -5.06
CA VAL A 74 6.60 -0.98 -3.83
C VAL A 74 7.81 -0.33 -3.18
N ALA A 75 7.64 0.86 -2.62
CA ALA A 75 8.64 1.53 -1.80
C ALA A 75 7.99 2.05 -0.52
N LYS A 76 8.79 2.14 0.55
CA LYS A 76 8.30 2.66 1.83
C LYS A 76 9.37 3.44 2.58
N THR A 77 9.04 4.66 3.01
CA THR A 77 9.82 5.32 4.05
C THR A 77 9.09 5.21 5.40
N GLY A 78 9.86 5.04 6.47
CA GLY A 78 9.34 4.80 7.81
C GLY A 78 8.92 3.35 8.05
N THR A 79 8.32 3.10 9.21
CA THR A 79 7.88 1.78 9.66
C THR A 79 6.46 1.83 10.16
N PHE A 80 5.67 0.82 9.82
CA PHE A 80 4.34 0.66 10.41
C PHE A 80 4.49 0.26 11.89
N ASN A 81 3.51 0.58 12.72
CA ASN A 81 3.49 0.19 14.14
C ASN A 81 3.09 -1.28 14.33
N GLY A 82 2.53 -1.90 13.29
CA GLY A 82 2.17 -3.31 13.28
C GLY A 82 1.90 -3.83 11.88
N MET A 83 1.78 -5.15 11.77
CA MET A 83 1.40 -5.83 10.54
C MET A 83 0.02 -5.38 10.05
N GLU A 84 -0.95 -5.24 10.95
CA GLU A 84 -2.31 -4.80 10.58
C GLU A 84 -2.32 -3.39 9.96
N GLU A 85 -1.52 -2.46 10.48
CA GLU A 85 -1.40 -1.12 9.89
C GLU A 85 -0.78 -1.17 8.48
N CYS A 86 0.18 -2.06 8.25
CA CYS A 86 0.71 -2.31 6.91
C CYS A 86 -0.39 -2.83 5.98
N LEU A 87 -1.17 -3.81 6.43
CA LEU A 87 -2.26 -4.40 5.68
C LEU A 87 -3.30 -3.33 5.29
N ASP A 88 -3.75 -2.53 6.25
CA ASP A 88 -4.72 -1.47 6.01
C ASP A 88 -4.18 -0.40 5.07
N ALA A 89 -2.91 0.00 5.18
CA ALA A 89 -2.30 0.95 4.26
C ALA A 89 -2.28 0.46 2.80
N PHE A 90 -1.94 -0.81 2.55
CA PHE A 90 -2.04 -1.34 1.19
C PHE A 90 -3.48 -1.39 0.69
N LYS A 91 -4.44 -1.76 1.55
CA LYS A 91 -5.86 -1.76 1.18
C LYS A 91 -6.35 -0.36 0.82
N GLU A 92 -6.02 0.64 1.63
CA GLU A 92 -6.37 2.05 1.43
C GLU A 92 -5.69 2.69 0.22
N LEU A 93 -4.57 2.12 -0.23
CA LEU A 93 -3.91 2.52 -1.47
C LEU A 93 -4.51 1.80 -2.70
N VAL A 94 -4.64 0.48 -2.64
CA VAL A 94 -4.98 -0.36 -3.81
C VAL A 94 -6.45 -0.25 -4.18
N GLU A 95 -7.37 -0.27 -3.22
CA GLU A 95 -8.81 -0.26 -3.52
C GLU A 95 -9.27 0.98 -4.31
N PRO A 96 -8.88 2.22 -3.94
CA PRO A 96 -9.29 3.40 -4.70
C PRO A 96 -8.47 3.63 -5.98
N CYS A 97 -7.22 3.17 -6.06
CA CYS A 97 -6.32 3.53 -7.16
C CYS A 97 -6.21 2.47 -8.26
N TYR A 98 -6.48 1.19 -7.98
CA TYR A 98 -6.14 0.12 -8.93
C TYR A 98 -6.79 0.28 -10.31
N ASP A 99 -8.10 0.54 -10.37
CA ASP A 99 -8.85 0.55 -11.64
C ASP A 99 -8.71 1.88 -12.42
N VAL A 100 -8.13 2.91 -11.80
CA VAL A 100 -8.12 4.28 -12.35
C VAL A 100 -6.71 4.86 -12.52
N ALA A 101 -5.70 4.21 -11.96
CA ALA A 101 -4.33 4.68 -11.95
C ALA A 101 -3.34 3.53 -12.19
N GLN A 102 -2.15 3.86 -12.67
CA GLN A 102 -0.99 2.98 -12.79
C GLN A 102 -0.28 2.66 -11.45
N GLY A 103 -0.70 3.32 -10.38
CA GLY A 103 -0.09 3.25 -9.06
C GLY A 103 -0.65 4.33 -8.14
N GLY A 104 0.03 4.54 -7.02
CA GLY A 104 -0.23 5.66 -6.14
C GLY A 104 0.70 5.64 -4.94
N TYR A 105 0.49 6.63 -4.07
CA TYR A 105 1.14 6.66 -2.77
C TYR A 105 0.13 6.96 -1.67
N LEU A 106 0.43 6.46 -0.47
CA LEU A 106 -0.28 6.71 0.76
C LEU A 106 0.70 7.28 1.78
N THR A 107 0.34 8.38 2.41
CA THR A 107 1.12 8.97 3.51
C THR A 107 0.31 8.96 4.80
N THR A 108 0.90 8.39 5.85
CA THR A 108 0.45 8.53 7.25
C THR A 108 1.40 9.47 7.99
N ALA A 109 1.20 9.63 9.31
CA ALA A 109 2.11 10.39 10.15
C ALA A 109 3.54 9.81 10.19
N ASN A 110 3.68 8.49 10.00
CA ASN A 110 4.94 7.76 10.23
C ASN A 110 5.47 7.05 8.98
N VAL A 111 4.62 6.86 7.96
CA VAL A 111 4.92 6.04 6.80
C VAL A 111 4.52 6.75 5.51
N SER A 112 5.40 6.73 4.51
CA SER A 112 5.02 6.94 3.12
C SER A 112 5.18 5.63 2.38
N LEU A 113 4.07 5.11 1.86
CA LEU A 113 3.98 3.89 1.07
C LEU A 113 3.71 4.28 -0.38
N GLU A 114 4.51 3.81 -1.31
CA GLU A 114 4.32 4.01 -2.75
C GLU A 114 4.21 2.66 -3.45
N ALA A 115 3.28 2.52 -4.39
CA ALA A 115 3.15 1.32 -5.21
C ALA A 115 2.86 1.65 -6.68
N ASN A 116 3.48 0.91 -7.58
CA ASN A 116 3.24 0.93 -9.02
C ASN A 116 2.80 -0.47 -9.47
N TRP A 117 1.71 -0.54 -10.24
CA TRP A 117 1.11 -1.81 -10.67
C TRP A 117 1.88 -2.45 -11.82
N CYS A 118 2.61 -1.65 -12.58
CA CYS A 118 3.37 -2.07 -13.75
C CYS A 118 4.86 -1.77 -13.52
N GLN A 119 5.73 -2.58 -14.13
CA GLN A 119 7.12 -2.21 -14.29
C GLN A 119 7.28 -1.39 -15.56
N TRP A 120 7.87 -0.20 -15.41
CA TRP A 120 8.43 0.59 -16.51
C TRP A 120 9.94 0.34 -16.61
#